data_AF-A0A936E3M7-F1
#
_entry.id   AF-A0A936E3M7-F1
#
_cell.length_a   1.000
_cell.length_b   1.000
_cell.length_c   1.000
_cell.angle_alpha   90.00
_cell.angle_beta   90.00
_cell.angle_gamma   90.00
#
_symmetry.space_group_name_H-M   'P 1'
#
loop_
_entity.id
_entity.type
_entity.pdbx_description
1 polymer ?
#
loop_
_entity_poly.entity_id
_entity_poly.type
_entity_poly.pdbx_seq_one_letter_code
_entity_poly.pdbx_strand_id
1 'polypeptide(L)'
;MARPFPGGRGRALPCQRFCGGSQPARATRPIRPLPPERAVAWLQSAADPLTYLHGQGVFHLNLKPANLRLSPAGELFVVDTGLPELGVPVGVEGFAPPEQRRQQDATAASDIYSLGATLYALLTNQPPSAALKRESGLATLTSARELNPDTPPYLALVANRALSLQPAARYEKVADFAHALNNPLGVTAAQTPSTPTTGRRTADPTLAPWPQPSAGKPRRTMPTRTIWGLTVVLLILVIAVVSLSLLDREELVGGSPDAATATVQSQVLAVLTGIAPTRTPIPPATVPPTPTPAPLISQTGMRMLYMPGGVFRLGNDDGDPDEKPSQLVTLDPYFIDETEVTNAQYAQCVDAGVCRLPGNLGASYHPTYYGTAEYANYPVLFVDWYGADTFCRWRDARLPSEAEWERAAGYSPTQLQRTLFPWGDAFDGTRLNFCDANCSREGGDGTVDDGHRDTAPVTSYANGRSPIGTYNMLGNVAEWVNDWYERDYYETASQSNPRGPAEGEYKVLRGGSWFSLVEELTVSQRTFFDPAVSRATIGFRCAADVQ
;
A
#
# COMPACT_ATOMS: atom_id res chain seq x y z
N MET A 1 24.17 25.04 -35.69
CA MET A 1 23.55 26.33 -35.29
C MET A 1 22.10 26.07 -34.93
N ALA A 2 21.81 25.86 -33.65
CA ALA A 2 20.43 25.68 -33.19
C ALA A 2 19.71 27.04 -33.30
N ARG A 3 18.64 27.10 -34.08
CA ARG A 3 17.77 28.29 -34.09
C ARG A 3 17.06 28.37 -32.73
N PRO A 4 16.98 29.55 -32.10
CA PRO A 4 16.20 29.71 -30.88
C PRO A 4 14.72 29.49 -31.20
N PHE A 5 14.04 28.71 -30.35
CA PHE A 5 12.66 28.32 -30.57
C PHE A 5 11.72 29.53 -30.42
N PRO A 6 10.87 29.82 -31.43
CA PRO A 6 9.81 30.81 -31.28
C PRO A 6 8.72 30.21 -30.40
N GLY A 7 8.30 30.97 -29.39
CA GLY A 7 7.35 30.53 -28.38
C GLY A 7 6.07 29.89 -28.93
N GLY A 8 5.76 28.71 -28.40
CA GLY A 8 4.41 28.42 -27.91
C GLY A 8 3.31 28.08 -28.91
N ARG A 9 3.56 27.39 -30.03
CA ARG A 9 2.46 26.95 -30.93
C ARG A 9 2.50 25.50 -31.44
N GLY A 10 3.13 24.57 -30.73
CA GLY A 10 2.98 23.13 -30.98
C GLY A 10 1.76 22.56 -30.26
N ARG A 11 0.86 21.86 -30.98
CA ARG A 11 -0.33 21.27 -30.34
C ARG A 11 0.08 20.05 -29.51
N ALA A 12 -0.53 19.97 -28.33
CA ALA A 12 -0.44 18.83 -27.44
C ALA A 12 -1.02 17.57 -28.10
N LEU A 13 -0.47 16.40 -27.78
CA LEU A 13 -1.03 15.12 -28.22
C LEU A 13 -2.45 14.94 -27.65
N PRO A 14 -3.33 14.18 -28.33
CA PRO A 14 -4.71 13.97 -27.85
C PRO A 14 -4.78 13.37 -26.43
N CYS A 15 -3.86 12.45 -26.07
CA CYS A 15 -3.73 11.86 -24.73
C CYS A 15 -3.33 12.90 -23.67
N GLN A 16 -2.61 13.97 -24.02
CA GLN A 16 -2.14 14.98 -23.05
C GLN A 16 -3.29 15.68 -22.30
N ARG A 17 -4.54 15.61 -22.79
CA ARG A 17 -5.73 16.10 -22.09
C ARG A 17 -6.21 15.21 -20.94
N PHE A 18 -5.65 14.01 -20.78
CA PHE A 18 -6.04 13.01 -19.78
C PHE A 18 -4.84 12.38 -19.06
N CYS A 19 -3.71 12.27 -19.77
CA CYS A 19 -2.51 11.56 -19.31
C CYS A 19 -1.62 12.45 -18.41
N GLY A 20 -2.18 13.55 -17.89
CA GLY A 20 -1.57 14.54 -17.00
C GLY A 20 -2.61 15.11 -16.03
N GLY A 21 -3.24 14.24 -15.24
CA GLY A 21 -3.92 14.56 -13.97
C GLY A 21 -5.09 15.56 -13.99
N SER A 22 -5.51 16.11 -15.13
CA SER A 22 -6.65 17.04 -15.17
C SER A 22 -7.39 16.98 -16.51
N GLN A 23 -8.62 16.46 -16.47
CA GLN A 23 -9.60 16.78 -17.51
C GLN A 23 -10.11 18.21 -17.27
N PRO A 24 -10.07 19.11 -18.25
CA PRO A 24 -10.88 20.31 -18.19
C PRO A 24 -12.35 19.94 -18.38
N ALA A 25 -13.23 20.49 -17.53
CA ALA A 25 -14.67 20.23 -17.40
C ALA A 25 -15.55 20.57 -18.63
N ARG A 26 -15.02 20.52 -19.86
CA ARG A 26 -15.72 20.96 -21.09
C ARG A 26 -15.48 20.09 -22.35
N ALA A 27 -15.02 18.86 -22.22
CA ALA A 27 -14.92 17.96 -23.38
C ALA A 27 -16.28 17.27 -23.65
N THR A 28 -17.06 17.79 -24.58
CA THR A 28 -18.43 17.32 -24.92
C THR A 28 -18.48 16.13 -25.89
N ARG A 29 -17.35 15.46 -26.17
CA ARG A 29 -17.31 14.20 -26.94
C ARG A 29 -16.27 13.23 -26.36
N PRO A 30 -16.56 11.92 -26.31
CA PRO A 30 -15.60 10.92 -25.86
C PRO A 30 -14.39 10.88 -26.81
N ILE A 31 -13.19 11.02 -26.25
CA ILE A 31 -11.93 10.93 -27.01
C ILE A 31 -11.68 9.45 -27.29
N ARG A 32 -11.61 9.08 -28.56
CA ARG A 32 -11.29 7.70 -28.97
C ARG A 32 -9.77 7.46 -28.92
N PRO A 33 -9.33 6.21 -28.66
CA PRO A 33 -7.93 5.83 -28.80
C PRO A 33 -7.38 6.20 -30.19
N LEU A 34 -6.07 6.46 -30.26
CA LEU A 34 -5.46 6.85 -31.52
C LEU A 34 -5.43 5.64 -32.47
N PRO A 35 -5.76 5.81 -33.76
CA PRO A 35 -5.61 4.73 -34.72
C PRO A 35 -4.17 4.17 -34.70
N PRO A 36 -4.00 2.84 -34.64
CA PRO A 36 -2.70 2.20 -34.44
C PRO A 36 -1.62 2.65 -35.42
N GLU A 37 -1.95 2.82 -36.69
CA GLU A 37 -1.05 3.30 -37.74
C GLU A 37 -0.49 4.70 -37.46
N ARG A 38 -1.28 5.53 -36.78
CA ARG A 38 -0.88 6.89 -36.41
C ARG A 38 -0.01 6.91 -35.16
N ALA A 39 -0.28 6.02 -34.21
CA ALA A 39 0.59 5.84 -33.03
C ALA A 39 1.99 5.35 -33.45
N VAL A 40 2.03 4.41 -34.40
CA VAL A 40 3.27 3.90 -35.00
C VAL A 40 4.05 5.02 -35.69
N ALA A 41 3.43 5.77 -36.61
CA ALA A 41 4.10 6.86 -37.33
C ALA A 41 4.70 7.90 -36.37
N TRP A 42 3.99 8.26 -35.29
CA TRP A 42 4.48 9.22 -34.30
C TRP A 42 5.69 8.72 -33.52
N LEU A 43 5.67 7.49 -33.03
CA LEU A 43 6.80 6.94 -32.27
C LEU A 43 8.03 6.67 -33.14
N GLN A 44 7.83 6.41 -34.43
CA GLN A 44 8.94 6.31 -35.39
C GLN A 44 9.65 7.64 -35.57
N SER A 45 8.91 8.74 -35.74
CA SER A 45 9.52 10.08 -35.78
C SER A 45 10.24 10.44 -34.47
N ALA A 46 9.80 9.92 -33.32
CA ALA A 46 10.47 10.12 -32.04
C ALA A 46 11.78 9.31 -31.91
N ALA A 47 11.89 8.17 -32.60
CA ALA A 47 13.00 7.24 -32.45
C ALA A 47 14.31 7.73 -33.07
N ASP A 48 14.25 8.49 -34.16
CA ASP A 48 15.42 9.01 -34.87
C ASP A 48 16.31 9.94 -34.00
N PRO A 49 15.77 11.01 -33.37
CA PRO A 49 16.59 11.86 -32.52
C PRO A 49 17.10 11.13 -31.26
N LEU A 50 16.33 10.17 -30.72
CA LEU A 50 16.76 9.35 -29.58
C LEU A 50 17.90 8.41 -29.95
N THR A 51 17.86 7.81 -31.14
CA THR A 51 18.94 6.95 -31.66
C THR A 51 20.23 7.76 -31.81
N TYR A 52 20.14 9.00 -32.29
CA TYR A 52 21.30 9.91 -32.36
C TYR A 52 21.87 10.23 -30.97
N LEU A 53 21.02 10.59 -29.99
CA LEU A 53 21.44 10.89 -28.62
C LEU A 53 22.10 9.69 -27.93
N HIS A 54 21.51 8.49 -28.08
CA HIS A 54 22.07 7.26 -27.52
C HIS A 54 23.44 6.94 -28.12
N GLY A 55 23.65 7.22 -29.40
CA GLY A 55 24.95 7.11 -30.06
C GLY A 55 26.03 8.06 -29.52
N GLN A 56 25.64 9.11 -28.79
CA GLN A 56 26.53 10.03 -28.07
C GLN A 56 26.61 9.71 -26.56
N GLY A 57 25.98 8.62 -26.10
CA GLY A 57 25.95 8.25 -24.68
C GLY A 57 24.98 9.09 -23.83
N VAL A 58 24.03 9.79 -24.46
CA VAL A 58 23.04 10.64 -23.78
C VAL A 58 21.66 9.97 -23.82
N PHE A 59 20.99 9.90 -22.67
CA PHE A 59 19.65 9.29 -22.51
C PHE A 59 18.63 10.34 -22.04
N HIS A 60 17.35 10.18 -22.43
CA HIS A 60 16.31 11.19 -22.24
C HIS A 60 15.59 11.11 -20.88
N LEU A 61 15.30 9.89 -20.40
CA LEU A 61 14.84 9.53 -19.04
C LEU A 61 13.49 10.12 -18.56
N ASN A 62 12.78 10.82 -19.44
CA ASN A 62 11.48 11.43 -19.15
C ASN A 62 10.55 11.43 -20.39
N LEU A 63 10.52 10.33 -21.13
CA LEU A 63 9.66 10.21 -22.31
C LEU A 63 8.22 9.86 -21.89
N LYS A 64 7.28 10.72 -22.25
CA LYS A 64 5.84 10.58 -21.98
C LYS A 64 5.05 11.41 -22.98
N PRO A 65 3.74 11.17 -23.17
CA PRO A 65 2.92 11.99 -24.05
C PRO A 65 3.01 13.50 -23.75
N ALA A 66 3.25 13.86 -22.48
CA ALA A 66 3.42 15.24 -22.05
C ALA A 66 4.65 15.96 -22.64
N ASN A 67 5.64 15.18 -23.08
CA ASN A 67 6.96 15.65 -23.53
C ASN A 67 7.14 15.42 -25.04
N LEU A 68 6.04 15.20 -25.76
CA LEU A 68 6.01 15.02 -27.21
C LEU A 68 5.07 16.06 -27.83
N ARG A 69 5.54 16.82 -28.82
CA ARG A 69 4.79 17.90 -29.49
C ARG A 69 4.60 17.60 -30.96
N LEU A 70 3.43 17.92 -31.50
CA LEU A 70 3.20 17.90 -32.94
C LEU A 70 3.45 19.27 -33.55
N SER A 71 4.23 19.30 -34.62
CA SER A 71 4.31 20.48 -35.48
C SER A 71 3.05 20.61 -36.35
N PRO A 72 2.79 21.79 -36.91
CA PRO A 72 1.71 21.98 -37.88
C PRO A 72 1.83 21.08 -39.12
N ALA A 73 3.03 20.60 -39.45
CA ALA A 73 3.28 19.66 -40.55
C ALA A 73 2.96 18.20 -40.20
N GLY A 74 2.62 17.91 -38.94
CA GLY A 74 2.28 16.56 -38.44
C GLY A 74 3.48 15.76 -37.92
N GLU A 75 4.65 16.36 -37.84
CA GLU A 75 5.87 15.74 -37.32
C GLU A 75 5.94 15.83 -35.79
N LEU A 76 6.43 14.78 -35.14
CA LEU A 76 6.54 14.70 -33.69
C LEU A 76 7.93 15.14 -33.22
N PHE A 77 7.98 16.01 -32.22
CA PHE A 77 9.20 16.51 -31.61
C PHE A 77 9.23 16.16 -30.12
N VAL A 78 10.36 15.66 -29.64
CA VAL A 78 10.60 15.49 -28.21
C VAL A 78 10.97 16.84 -27.62
N VAL A 79 10.31 17.24 -26.53
CA VAL A 79 10.57 18.48 -25.78
C VAL A 79 10.81 18.15 -24.32
N ASP A 80 11.60 19.00 -23.67
CA ASP A 80 12.08 18.86 -22.28
C ASP A 80 13.19 17.81 -22.15
N THR A 81 14.44 18.27 -22.11
CA THR A 81 15.59 17.41 -21.85
C THR A 81 15.62 17.13 -20.35
N GLY A 82 15.17 15.94 -19.93
CA GLY A 82 15.20 15.52 -18.54
C GLY A 82 16.63 15.64 -17.98
N LEU A 83 16.87 16.61 -17.10
CA LEU A 83 18.16 16.82 -16.45
C LEU A 83 18.12 16.33 -14.98
N PRO A 84 19.09 15.53 -14.53
CA PRO A 84 19.11 14.92 -13.20
C PRO A 84 19.97 15.76 -12.23
N GLU A 85 19.40 16.72 -11.50
CA GLU A 85 20.18 17.50 -10.50
C GLU A 85 19.48 17.79 -9.17
N LEU A 86 18.39 17.12 -8.84
CA LEU A 86 17.85 17.13 -7.49
C LEU A 86 17.47 15.69 -7.18
N GLY A 87 18.00 15.12 -6.10
CA GLY A 87 17.83 13.73 -5.66
C GLY A 87 16.40 13.35 -5.26
N VAL A 88 15.45 13.68 -6.13
CA VAL A 88 14.03 13.38 -6.06
C VAL A 88 13.75 12.40 -7.21
N PRO A 89 13.15 11.23 -6.97
CA PRO A 89 12.87 10.27 -8.04
C PRO A 89 11.83 10.85 -9.01
N VAL A 90 12.28 11.48 -10.11
CA VAL A 90 11.39 12.02 -11.15
C VAL A 90 10.96 10.87 -12.06
N GLY A 91 9.65 10.60 -12.07
CA GLY A 91 9.04 9.66 -12.99
C GLY A 91 7.53 9.63 -12.82
N VAL A 92 6.79 10.01 -13.87
CA VAL A 92 5.32 9.96 -13.88
C VAL A 92 4.87 8.50 -13.83
N GLU A 93 3.94 8.19 -12.93
CA GLU A 93 3.43 6.84 -12.73
C GLU A 93 2.95 6.22 -14.06
N GLY A 94 3.33 4.96 -14.29
CA GLY A 94 3.11 4.26 -15.56
C GLY A 94 4.21 4.43 -16.61
N PHE A 95 4.85 5.60 -16.71
CA PHE A 95 5.86 5.88 -17.74
C PHE A 95 7.30 5.65 -17.28
N ALA A 96 7.55 5.72 -15.97
CA ALA A 96 8.88 5.54 -15.42
C ALA A 96 9.29 4.06 -15.33
N PRO A 97 10.48 3.68 -15.83
CA PRO A 97 11.00 2.33 -15.69
C PRO A 97 11.45 2.04 -14.24
N PRO A 98 11.46 0.77 -13.83
CA PRO A 98 11.77 0.40 -12.46
C PRO A 98 13.22 0.71 -12.05
N GLU A 99 14.18 0.56 -12.98
CA GLU A 99 15.59 0.80 -12.70
C GLU A 99 15.92 2.28 -12.41
N GLN A 100 15.13 3.23 -12.94
CA GLN A 100 15.33 4.67 -12.71
C GLN A 100 15.08 5.08 -11.25
N ARG A 101 14.40 4.25 -10.45
CA ARG A 101 14.19 4.48 -9.00
C ARG A 101 15.19 3.74 -8.11
N ARG A 102 15.86 2.72 -8.62
CA ARG A 102 16.87 1.93 -7.88
C ARG A 102 18.27 2.57 -7.87
N GLN A 103 18.42 3.78 -8.42
CA GLN A 103 19.70 4.45 -8.64
C GLN A 103 20.72 3.60 -9.43
N GLN A 104 20.23 2.68 -10.27
CA GLN A 104 21.08 1.95 -11.21
C GLN A 104 21.34 2.84 -12.44
N ASP A 105 22.49 2.68 -13.10
CA ASP A 105 22.86 3.46 -14.28
C ASP A 105 21.76 3.33 -15.36
N ALA A 106 21.09 4.44 -15.66
CA ALA A 106 20.03 4.47 -16.65
C ALA A 106 20.62 4.27 -18.06
N THR A 107 19.98 3.44 -18.89
CA THR A 107 20.48 3.04 -20.21
C THR A 107 19.44 3.28 -21.30
N ALA A 108 19.76 2.94 -22.55
CA ALA A 108 18.81 2.96 -23.67
C ALA A 108 17.50 2.21 -23.34
N ALA A 109 17.59 1.13 -22.53
CA ALA A 109 16.44 0.34 -22.10
C ALA A 109 15.41 1.15 -21.28
N SER A 110 15.84 2.21 -20.57
CA SER A 110 14.97 3.06 -19.76
C SER A 110 14.12 4.00 -20.63
N ASP A 111 14.70 4.53 -21.70
CA ASP A 111 13.95 5.29 -22.71
C ASP A 111 12.99 4.39 -23.50
N ILE A 112 13.41 3.17 -23.82
CA ILE A 112 12.58 2.18 -24.52
C ILE A 112 11.35 1.79 -23.70
N TYR A 113 11.48 1.64 -22.39
CA TYR A 113 10.33 1.42 -21.50
C TYR A 113 9.35 2.59 -21.58
N SER A 114 9.87 3.81 -21.50
CA SER A 114 9.08 5.05 -21.52
C SER A 114 8.36 5.24 -22.87
N LEU A 115 9.01 4.88 -23.99
CA LEU A 115 8.38 4.79 -25.31
C LEU A 115 7.30 3.70 -25.38
N GLY A 116 7.54 2.54 -24.77
CA GLY A 116 6.55 1.46 -24.66
C GLY A 116 5.31 1.88 -23.87
N ALA A 117 5.51 2.61 -22.77
CA ALA A 117 4.41 3.19 -21.98
C ALA A 117 3.64 4.25 -22.76
N THR A 118 4.34 5.04 -23.57
CA THR A 118 3.72 6.02 -24.48
C THR A 118 2.90 5.33 -25.57
N LEU A 119 3.44 4.27 -26.21
CA LEU A 119 2.69 3.46 -27.18
C LEU A 119 1.41 2.91 -26.56
N TYR A 120 1.54 2.29 -25.39
CA TYR A 120 0.42 1.74 -24.64
C TYR A 120 -0.66 2.82 -24.40
N ALA A 121 -0.26 3.98 -23.87
CA ALA A 121 -1.19 5.08 -23.62
C ALA A 121 -1.85 5.65 -24.88
N LEU A 122 -1.16 5.69 -26.02
CA LEU A 122 -1.76 6.15 -27.27
C LEU A 122 -2.78 5.14 -27.82
N LEU A 123 -2.54 3.84 -27.63
CA LEU A 123 -3.40 2.76 -28.11
C LEU A 123 -4.61 2.51 -27.20
N THR A 124 -4.52 2.78 -25.90
CA THR A 124 -5.59 2.47 -24.92
C THR A 124 -6.24 3.71 -24.31
N ASN A 125 -5.65 4.89 -24.55
CA ASN A 125 -5.97 6.15 -23.88
C ASN A 125 -5.76 6.09 -22.35
N GLN A 126 -4.97 5.14 -21.85
CA GLN A 126 -4.61 4.95 -20.44
C GLN A 126 -3.13 4.56 -20.29
N PRO A 127 -2.38 5.08 -19.31
CA PRO A 127 -1.01 4.61 -19.08
C PRO A 127 -1.00 3.14 -18.66
N PRO A 128 0.10 2.39 -18.90
CA PRO A 128 0.22 1.04 -18.37
C PRO A 128 0.34 1.09 -16.85
N SER A 129 -0.06 0.01 -16.19
CA SER A 129 0.17 -0.16 -14.76
C SER A 129 1.66 0.06 -14.42
N ALA A 130 1.90 0.85 -13.37
CA ALA A 130 3.24 1.30 -12.98
C ALA A 130 4.23 0.14 -12.81
N ALA A 131 5.48 0.34 -13.26
CA ALA A 131 6.49 -0.71 -13.22
C ALA A 131 6.74 -1.24 -11.80
N LEU A 132 6.78 -0.34 -10.80
CA LEU A 132 6.98 -0.71 -9.39
C LEU A 132 5.84 -1.60 -8.88
N LYS A 133 4.59 -1.27 -9.21
CA LYS A 133 3.43 -2.10 -8.85
C LYS A 133 3.56 -3.48 -9.48
N ARG A 134 3.98 -3.54 -10.76
CA ARG A 134 4.20 -4.82 -11.44
C ARG A 134 5.38 -5.63 -10.90
N GLU A 135 6.47 -5.00 -10.45
CA GLU A 135 7.62 -5.71 -9.85
C GLU A 135 7.27 -6.33 -8.50
N SER A 136 6.48 -5.61 -7.71
CA SER A 136 5.99 -6.10 -6.42
C SER A 136 4.80 -7.07 -6.58
N GLY A 137 4.39 -7.40 -7.82
CA GLY A 137 3.22 -8.23 -8.10
C GLY A 137 1.86 -7.57 -7.75
N LEU A 138 1.86 -6.28 -7.42
CA LEU A 138 0.71 -5.43 -7.07
C LEU A 138 -0.03 -4.87 -8.28
N ALA A 139 0.40 -5.21 -9.49
CA ALA A 139 -0.36 -4.99 -10.71
C ALA A 139 0.16 -5.98 -11.75
N THR A 140 -0.68 -6.34 -12.72
CA THR A 140 -0.21 -7.03 -13.92
C THR A 140 -0.37 -6.10 -15.11
N LEU A 141 0.47 -6.28 -16.13
CA LEU A 141 0.31 -5.50 -17.35
C LEU A 141 -0.87 -6.10 -18.14
N THR A 142 -2.04 -5.48 -18.03
CA THR A 142 -3.17 -5.74 -18.94
C THR A 142 -2.72 -5.49 -20.37
N SER A 143 -3.12 -6.34 -21.32
CA SER A 143 -2.69 -6.16 -22.70
C SER A 143 -3.37 -4.94 -23.32
N ALA A 144 -2.65 -4.15 -24.12
CA ALA A 144 -3.28 -3.03 -24.83
C ALA A 144 -4.45 -3.46 -25.72
N ARG A 145 -4.43 -4.72 -26.19
CA ARG A 145 -5.51 -5.31 -26.98
C ARG A 145 -6.73 -5.71 -26.16
N GLU A 146 -6.55 -6.02 -24.88
CA GLU A 146 -7.67 -6.28 -23.96
C GLU A 146 -8.43 -4.98 -23.66
N LEU A 147 -7.72 -3.85 -23.55
CA LEU A 147 -8.32 -2.52 -23.35
C LEU A 147 -8.82 -1.87 -24.64
N ASN A 148 -8.17 -2.14 -25.76
CA ASN A 148 -8.60 -1.68 -27.09
C ASN A 148 -8.50 -2.83 -28.11
N PRO A 149 -9.61 -3.55 -28.39
CA PRO A 149 -9.65 -4.67 -29.33
C PRO A 149 -9.20 -4.34 -30.76
N ASP A 150 -9.28 -3.07 -31.17
CA ASP A 150 -8.80 -2.59 -32.48
C ASP A 150 -7.27 -2.55 -32.56
N THR A 151 -6.57 -2.74 -31.43
CA THR A 151 -5.11 -2.83 -31.39
C THR A 151 -4.64 -4.11 -32.10
N PRO A 152 -3.81 -4.01 -33.15
CA PRO A 152 -3.22 -5.16 -33.80
C PRO A 152 -2.45 -6.04 -32.81
N PRO A 153 -2.60 -7.37 -32.85
CA PRO A 153 -1.93 -8.28 -31.91
C PRO A 153 -0.42 -8.04 -31.78
N TYR A 154 0.24 -7.73 -32.89
CA TYR A 154 1.68 -7.47 -32.91
C TYR A 154 2.08 -6.20 -32.14
N LEU A 155 1.26 -5.14 -32.16
CA LEU A 155 1.57 -3.90 -31.44
C LEU A 155 1.40 -4.06 -29.93
N ALA A 156 0.44 -4.88 -29.50
CA ALA A 156 0.32 -5.26 -28.10
C ALA A 156 1.54 -6.06 -27.62
N LEU A 157 2.07 -6.96 -28.45
CA LEU A 157 3.32 -7.69 -28.15
C LEU A 157 4.53 -6.77 -28.09
N VAL A 158 4.64 -5.80 -29.01
CA VAL A 158 5.73 -4.81 -29.01
C VAL A 158 5.68 -3.92 -27.77
N ALA A 159 4.49 -3.45 -27.38
CA ALA A 159 4.27 -2.67 -26.16
C ALA A 159 4.61 -3.48 -24.89
N ASN A 160 4.15 -4.74 -24.80
CA ASN A 160 4.44 -5.60 -23.66
C ASN A 160 5.93 -5.91 -23.52
N ARG A 161 6.65 -6.16 -24.63
CA ARG A 161 8.10 -6.40 -24.61
C ARG A 161 8.86 -5.15 -24.14
N ALA A 162 8.49 -3.97 -24.65
CA ALA A 162 9.10 -2.70 -24.22
C ALA A 162 8.82 -2.40 -22.73
N LEU A 163 7.66 -2.80 -22.22
CA LEU A 163 7.24 -2.65 -20.82
C LEU A 163 7.76 -3.77 -19.89
N SER A 164 8.65 -4.64 -20.35
CA SER A 164 9.26 -5.66 -19.48
C SER A 164 9.93 -5.03 -18.26
N LEU A 165 9.79 -5.66 -17.09
CA LEU A 165 10.42 -5.20 -15.86
C LEU A 165 11.93 -5.47 -15.88
N GLN A 166 12.37 -6.49 -16.60
CA GLN A 166 13.78 -6.80 -16.82
C GLN A 166 14.30 -6.00 -18.03
N PRO A 167 15.27 -5.08 -17.85
CA PRO A 167 15.80 -4.26 -18.95
C PRO A 167 16.36 -5.09 -20.11
N ALA A 168 17.05 -6.21 -19.81
CA ALA A 168 17.65 -7.10 -20.81
C ALA A 168 16.63 -7.82 -21.72
N ALA A 169 15.36 -7.91 -21.30
CA ALA A 169 14.29 -8.51 -22.11
C ALA A 169 13.62 -7.51 -23.08
N ARG A 170 13.95 -6.21 -22.97
CA ARG A 170 13.48 -5.16 -23.87
C ARG A 170 14.27 -5.18 -25.19
N TYR A 171 14.14 -4.15 -26.00
CA TYR A 171 14.97 -3.96 -27.19
C TYR A 171 16.33 -3.39 -26.79
N GLU A 172 17.40 -3.80 -27.48
CA GLU A 172 18.76 -3.33 -27.18
C GLU A 172 18.92 -1.86 -27.61
N LYS A 173 18.37 -1.48 -28.78
CA LYS A 173 18.45 -0.12 -29.32
C LYS A 173 17.06 0.44 -29.64
N VAL A 174 16.92 1.76 -29.56
CA VAL A 174 15.68 2.47 -29.94
C VAL A 174 15.33 2.21 -31.42
N ALA A 175 16.33 2.06 -32.29
CA ALA A 175 16.13 1.68 -33.69
C ALA A 175 15.45 0.30 -33.85
N ASP A 176 15.77 -0.67 -32.99
CA ASP A 176 15.16 -2.01 -33.03
C ASP A 176 13.70 -1.96 -32.56
N PHE A 177 13.42 -1.17 -31.53
CA PHE A 177 12.04 -0.88 -31.11
C PHE A 177 11.25 -0.22 -32.25
N ALA A 178 11.82 0.79 -32.92
CA ALA A 178 11.17 1.48 -34.02
C ALA A 178 10.93 0.58 -35.24
N HIS A 179 11.85 -0.35 -35.53
CA HIS A 179 11.68 -1.36 -36.57
C HIS A 179 10.52 -2.32 -36.25
N ALA A 180 10.41 -2.76 -34.99
CA ALA A 180 9.35 -3.66 -34.55
C ALA A 180 7.94 -3.06 -34.67
N LEU A 181 7.79 -1.73 -34.68
CA LEU A 181 6.50 -1.05 -34.87
C LEU A 181 5.90 -1.24 -36.29
N ASN A 182 6.73 -1.49 -37.31
CA ASN A 182 6.28 -1.64 -38.70
C ASN A 182 6.38 -3.07 -39.24
N ASN A 183 7.16 -3.95 -38.61
CA ASN A 183 7.43 -5.28 -39.13
C ASN A 183 6.99 -6.40 -38.16
N PRO A 184 5.68 -6.71 -38.09
CA PRO A 184 5.10 -7.67 -37.13
C PRO A 184 5.59 -9.11 -37.28
N LEU A 185 6.09 -9.47 -38.47
CA LEU A 185 6.67 -10.77 -38.80
C LEU A 185 8.14 -10.64 -39.19
N GLY A 186 8.79 -9.56 -38.77
CA GLY A 186 10.21 -9.33 -39.00
C GLY A 186 11.04 -10.39 -38.31
N VAL A 187 11.24 -11.51 -39.01
CA VAL A 187 12.42 -12.35 -38.87
C VAL A 187 13.62 -11.42 -39.00
N THR A 188 14.18 -10.96 -37.88
CA THR A 188 15.63 -10.82 -37.87
C THR A 188 16.12 -12.25 -37.94
N ALA A 189 16.66 -12.61 -39.11
CA ALA A 189 17.38 -13.85 -39.30
C ALA A 189 18.23 -14.13 -38.07
N ALA A 190 18.26 -15.40 -37.66
CA ALA A 190 19.17 -15.91 -36.64
C ALA A 190 20.45 -15.06 -36.57
N GLN A 191 20.58 -14.26 -35.51
CA GLN A 191 21.90 -13.93 -35.02
C GLN A 191 22.30 -15.11 -34.15
N THR A 192 22.84 -16.10 -34.86
CA THR A 192 23.85 -17.05 -34.42
C THR A 192 24.67 -16.51 -33.24
N PRO A 193 25.06 -17.34 -32.26
CA PRO A 193 25.96 -16.92 -31.19
C PRO A 193 27.15 -16.21 -31.80
N SER A 194 27.41 -14.97 -31.39
CA SER A 194 28.64 -14.28 -31.77
C SER A 194 29.81 -15.07 -31.20
N THR A 195 30.41 -15.87 -32.08
CA THR A 195 31.70 -16.50 -31.83
C THR A 195 32.71 -15.37 -31.62
N PRO A 196 33.60 -15.49 -30.64
CA PRO A 196 34.65 -14.50 -30.39
C PRO A 196 35.53 -14.41 -31.63
N THR A 197 35.87 -13.19 -32.07
CA THR A 197 36.94 -13.01 -33.03
C THR A 197 38.22 -13.60 -32.46
N THR A 198 38.68 -14.64 -33.15
CA THR A 198 39.84 -15.49 -32.91
C THR A 198 41.09 -14.70 -32.54
N GLY A 199 41.47 -14.77 -31.27
CA GLY A 199 42.82 -14.52 -30.77
C GLY A 199 43.41 -15.81 -30.22
N ARG A 200 43.78 -16.73 -31.11
CA ARG A 200 44.74 -17.85 -30.94
C ARG A 200 44.63 -18.72 -29.67
N ARG A 201 44.05 -19.92 -29.85
CA ARG A 201 44.21 -21.07 -28.94
C ARG A 201 45.65 -21.59 -28.99
N THR A 202 46.30 -21.70 -27.83
CA THR A 202 47.27 -22.76 -27.54
C THR A 202 46.93 -23.39 -26.19
N ALA A 203 46.65 -24.69 -26.25
CA ALA A 203 46.73 -25.74 -25.21
C ALA A 203 46.03 -25.53 -23.84
N ASP A 204 45.09 -26.44 -23.55
CA ASP A 204 44.75 -26.94 -22.20
C ASP A 204 46.04 -27.46 -21.49
N PRO A 205 46.16 -27.48 -20.15
CA PRO A 205 45.16 -28.13 -19.28
C PRO A 205 44.98 -27.55 -17.86
N THR A 206 44.04 -28.17 -17.15
CA THR A 206 44.00 -28.37 -15.68
C THR A 206 43.22 -27.37 -14.85
N LEU A 207 42.14 -27.90 -14.27
CA LEU A 207 41.36 -27.36 -13.16
C LEU A 207 42.27 -26.89 -12.00
N ALA A 208 42.14 -25.62 -11.62
CA ALA A 208 42.67 -25.06 -10.39
C ALA A 208 41.52 -24.48 -9.52
N PRO A 209 41.65 -24.45 -8.19
CA PRO A 209 40.53 -24.21 -7.27
C PRO A 209 40.10 -22.74 -7.23
N TRP A 210 38.88 -22.51 -6.77
CA TRP A 210 38.28 -21.20 -6.52
C TRP A 210 39.23 -20.22 -5.82
N PRO A 211 39.26 -18.93 -6.22
CA PRO A 211 40.13 -17.94 -5.61
C PRO A 211 39.69 -17.64 -4.17
N GLN A 212 40.66 -17.65 -3.25
CA GLN A 212 40.51 -17.17 -1.89
C GLN A 212 40.24 -15.65 -1.88
N PRO A 213 39.55 -15.12 -0.84
CA PRO A 213 39.23 -13.71 -0.75
C PRO A 213 40.50 -12.86 -0.70
N SER A 214 40.57 -11.81 -1.53
CA SER A 214 41.68 -10.86 -1.50
C SER A 214 41.77 -10.18 -0.13
N ALA A 215 42.96 -10.24 0.48
CA ALA A 215 43.28 -9.53 1.71
C ALA A 215 42.93 -8.04 1.60
N GLY A 216 42.05 -7.59 2.50
CA GLY A 216 41.69 -6.18 2.62
C GLY A 216 42.91 -5.32 2.91
N LYS A 217 42.95 -4.13 2.31
CA LYS A 217 43.95 -3.09 2.64
C LYS A 217 43.94 -2.81 4.15
N PRO A 218 45.09 -2.63 4.81
CA PRO A 218 45.13 -2.37 6.24
C PRO A 218 44.44 -1.05 6.56
N ARG A 219 43.43 -1.10 7.44
CA ARG A 219 42.82 0.08 8.05
C ARG A 219 43.91 0.88 8.76
N ARG A 220 44.08 2.16 8.39
CA ARG A 220 44.92 3.10 9.14
C ARG A 220 44.36 3.26 10.54
N THR A 221 45.03 2.68 11.52
CA THR A 221 44.74 2.88 12.94
C THR A 221 45.20 4.27 13.36
N MET A 222 44.29 5.12 13.86
CA MET A 222 44.68 6.38 14.47
C MET A 222 45.49 6.10 15.75
N PRO A 223 46.58 6.85 16.00
CA PRO A 223 47.39 6.66 17.20
C PRO A 223 46.55 6.98 18.44
N THR A 224 46.67 6.13 19.47
CA THR A 224 45.91 6.17 20.73
C THR A 224 45.94 7.52 21.45
N ARG A 225 46.96 8.36 21.19
CA ARG A 225 47.05 9.73 21.71
C ARG A 225 46.01 10.70 21.12
N THR A 226 45.55 10.47 19.90
CA THR A 226 44.52 11.30 19.25
C THR A 226 43.11 10.96 19.72
N ILE A 227 42.88 9.69 20.06
CA ILE A 227 41.61 9.21 20.63
C ILE A 227 41.41 9.76 22.05
N TRP A 228 42.46 9.76 22.88
CA TRP A 228 42.43 10.40 24.20
C TRP A 228 42.27 11.93 24.14
N GLY A 229 42.84 12.58 23.12
CA GLY A 229 42.61 14.02 22.90
C GLY A 229 41.16 14.36 22.56
N LEU A 230 40.53 13.55 21.69
CA LEU A 230 39.13 13.75 21.29
C LEU A 230 38.15 13.44 22.42
N THR A 231 38.41 12.42 23.26
CA THR A 231 37.56 12.12 24.42
C THR A 231 37.66 13.19 25.50
N VAL A 232 38.83 13.78 25.74
CA VAL A 232 38.99 14.90 26.69
C VAL A 232 38.28 16.15 26.19
N VAL A 233 38.37 16.48 24.89
CA VAL A 233 37.64 17.62 24.31
C VAL A 233 36.12 17.40 24.38
N LEU A 234 35.64 16.18 24.11
CA LEU A 234 34.22 15.84 24.22
C LEU A 234 33.74 15.93 25.67
N LEU A 235 34.55 15.49 26.64
CA LEU A 235 34.24 15.58 28.06
C LEU A 235 34.20 17.05 28.55
N ILE A 236 35.13 17.88 28.09
CA ILE A 236 35.13 19.33 28.39
C ILE A 236 33.90 20.01 27.80
N LEU A 237 33.50 19.65 26.58
CA LEU A 237 32.28 20.17 25.94
C LEU A 237 31.01 19.74 26.68
N VAL A 238 30.92 18.49 27.12
CA VAL A 238 29.78 18.00 27.92
C VAL A 238 29.74 18.69 29.29
N ILE A 239 30.89 18.88 29.95
CA ILE A 239 30.98 19.62 31.21
C ILE A 239 30.57 21.08 31.00
N ALA A 240 31.01 21.74 29.92
CA ALA A 240 30.64 23.12 29.62
C ALA A 240 29.13 23.26 29.35
N VAL A 241 28.52 22.31 28.63
CA VAL A 241 27.07 22.30 28.37
C VAL A 241 26.29 22.07 29.67
N VAL A 242 26.72 21.11 30.50
CA VAL A 242 26.09 20.83 31.81
C VAL A 242 26.25 22.03 32.76
N SER A 243 27.41 22.68 32.79
CA SER A 243 27.65 23.91 33.56
C SER A 243 26.83 25.11 33.07
N LEU A 244 26.56 25.22 31.76
CA LEU A 244 25.70 26.25 31.18
C LEU A 244 24.21 26.00 31.44
N SER A 245 23.80 24.74 31.62
CA SER A 245 22.42 24.36 31.96
C SER A 245 22.14 24.30 33.47
N LEU A 246 23.17 24.40 34.33
CA LEU A 246 23.06 24.46 35.80
C LEU A 246 23.31 25.86 36.38
N LEU A 247 23.60 26.86 35.53
CA LEU A 247 23.57 28.27 35.93
C LEU A 247 22.11 28.73 35.91
N ASP A 248 21.48 28.64 37.08
CA ASP A 248 20.18 29.22 37.36
C ASP A 248 20.14 30.68 36.92
N ARG A 249 19.08 31.01 36.19
CA ARG A 249 18.68 32.38 35.89
C ARG A 249 18.08 33.02 37.14
N GLU A 250 18.92 33.41 38.08
CA GLU A 250 18.58 34.41 39.08
C GLU A 250 19.80 35.28 39.37
N GLU A 251 19.97 36.34 38.59
CA GLU A 251 20.40 37.66 39.08
C GLU A 251 20.46 38.65 37.89
N LEU A 252 19.31 39.26 37.59
CA LEU A 252 19.28 40.53 36.87
C LEU A 252 18.01 41.34 37.19
N VAL A 253 17.59 41.37 38.46
CA VAL A 253 16.73 42.42 39.01
C VAL A 253 17.07 42.58 40.50
N GLY A 254 17.85 43.60 40.83
CA GLY A 254 17.99 44.05 42.21
C GLY A 254 16.74 44.81 42.65
N GLY A 255 16.09 44.35 43.72
CA GLY A 255 14.95 45.02 44.36
C GLY A 255 14.41 44.21 45.54
N SER A 256 14.60 44.73 46.76
CA SER A 256 14.36 44.11 48.08
C SER A 256 12.94 43.51 48.30
N PRO A 257 12.75 42.37 49.03
CA PRO A 257 11.46 41.67 49.12
C PRO A 257 10.52 42.06 50.28
N ASP A 258 10.89 42.94 51.22
CA ASP A 258 10.14 43.08 52.48
C ASP A 258 9.04 44.15 52.52
N ALA A 259 8.62 44.74 51.39
CA ALA A 259 7.61 45.80 51.40
C ALA A 259 6.37 45.58 50.51
N ALA A 260 6.32 44.53 49.68
CA ALA A 260 5.25 44.35 48.69
C ALA A 260 4.18 43.29 49.05
N THR A 261 4.35 42.55 50.13
CA THR A 261 3.48 41.40 50.46
C THR A 261 2.26 41.79 51.31
N ALA A 262 2.20 43.02 51.84
CA ALA A 262 1.13 43.46 52.74
C ALA A 262 -0.07 44.13 52.02
N THR A 263 0.02 44.43 50.72
CA THR A 263 -1.03 45.19 50.01
C THR A 263 -1.80 44.38 48.96
N VAL A 264 -1.31 43.19 48.59
CA VAL A 264 -1.96 42.33 47.59
C VAL A 264 -3.01 41.41 48.22
N GLN A 265 -2.85 41.02 49.49
CA GLN A 265 -3.84 40.17 50.18
C GLN A 265 -5.17 40.89 50.46
N SER A 266 -5.19 42.23 50.59
CA SER A 266 -6.44 42.97 50.85
C SER A 266 -7.27 43.23 49.59
N GLN A 267 -6.65 43.28 48.40
CA GLN A 267 -7.36 43.49 47.14
C GLN A 267 -7.97 42.20 46.57
N VAL A 268 -7.38 41.04 46.84
CA VAL A 268 -7.95 39.74 46.43
C VAL A 268 -9.22 39.39 47.24
N LEU A 269 -9.29 39.80 48.51
CA LEU A 269 -10.46 39.50 49.36
C LEU A 269 -11.70 40.36 49.02
N ALA A 270 -11.51 41.55 48.44
CA ALA A 270 -12.61 42.41 47.99
C ALA A 270 -13.22 41.97 46.64
N VAL A 271 -12.44 41.29 45.78
CA VAL A 271 -12.93 40.73 44.51
C VAL A 271 -13.73 39.43 44.74
N LEU A 272 -13.39 38.66 45.78
CA LEU A 272 -14.03 37.38 46.09
C LEU A 272 -15.41 37.50 46.77
N THR A 273 -15.83 38.68 47.20
CA THR A 273 -17.15 38.88 47.85
C THR A 273 -18.19 39.55 46.94
N GLY A 274 -17.84 39.85 45.68
CA GLY A 274 -18.70 40.57 44.73
C GLY A 274 -19.43 39.73 43.68
N ILE A 275 -19.15 38.43 43.57
CA ILE A 275 -19.77 37.59 42.52
C ILE A 275 -20.83 36.71 43.17
N ALA A 276 -22.09 37.11 43.02
CA ALA A 276 -23.22 36.24 43.33
C ALA A 276 -23.05 34.89 42.59
N PRO A 277 -23.31 33.74 43.23
CA PRO A 277 -23.10 32.45 42.59
C PRO A 277 -23.98 32.36 41.35
N THR A 278 -23.34 32.32 40.18
CA THR A 278 -24.01 31.97 38.93
C THR A 278 -24.48 30.54 39.12
N ARG A 279 -25.80 30.29 38.99
CA ARG A 279 -26.36 28.95 39.11
C ARG A 279 -25.65 28.05 38.10
N THR A 280 -24.84 27.12 38.59
CA THR A 280 -24.29 26.04 37.78
C THR A 280 -25.49 25.33 37.11
N PRO A 281 -25.55 25.22 35.78
CA PRO A 281 -26.60 24.42 35.15
C PRO A 281 -26.51 23.01 35.73
N ILE A 282 -27.64 22.53 36.26
CA ILE A 282 -27.76 21.15 36.74
C ILE A 282 -27.37 20.27 35.54
N PRO A 283 -26.39 19.35 35.68
CA PRO A 283 -26.05 18.44 34.60
C PRO A 283 -27.34 17.72 34.16
N PRO A 284 -27.63 17.64 32.86
CA PRO A 284 -28.78 16.90 32.36
C PRO A 284 -28.80 15.53 33.03
N ALA A 285 -29.97 15.09 33.51
CA ALA A 285 -30.13 13.78 34.10
C ALA A 285 -29.50 12.74 33.17
N THR A 286 -28.51 12.00 33.69
CA THR A 286 -27.85 10.93 32.95
C THR A 286 -28.93 9.93 32.58
N VAL A 287 -29.31 9.92 31.30
CA VAL A 287 -30.28 8.94 30.80
C VAL A 287 -29.70 7.57 31.14
N PRO A 288 -30.45 6.69 31.82
CA PRO A 288 -29.97 5.35 32.11
C PRO A 288 -29.52 4.70 30.80
N PRO A 289 -28.38 3.98 30.78
CA PRO A 289 -27.88 3.39 29.54
C PRO A 289 -28.97 2.52 28.94
N THR A 290 -29.33 2.80 27.69
CA THR A 290 -30.22 1.94 26.92
C THR A 290 -29.67 0.51 27.00
N PRO A 291 -30.46 -0.48 27.43
CA PRO A 291 -29.98 -1.85 27.57
C PRO A 291 -29.42 -2.32 26.23
N THR A 292 -28.17 -2.81 26.24
CA THR A 292 -27.52 -3.40 25.08
C THR A 292 -28.39 -4.55 24.57
N PRO A 293 -28.82 -4.54 23.29
CA PRO A 293 -29.55 -5.65 22.69
C PRO A 293 -28.84 -6.98 22.91
N ALA A 294 -29.63 -8.03 23.13
CA ALA A 294 -29.09 -9.38 23.19
C ALA A 294 -28.41 -9.75 21.85
N PRO A 295 -27.41 -10.63 21.86
CA PRO A 295 -26.80 -11.14 20.64
C PRO A 295 -27.85 -11.74 19.70
N LEU A 296 -27.76 -11.42 18.41
CA LEU A 296 -28.60 -12.02 17.38
C LEU A 296 -28.03 -13.39 17.02
N ILE A 297 -28.87 -14.43 17.01
CA ILE A 297 -28.47 -15.76 16.52
C ILE A 297 -29.12 -15.95 15.15
N SER A 298 -28.31 -16.05 14.10
CA SER A 298 -28.79 -16.28 12.74
C SER A 298 -29.39 -17.68 12.61
N GLN A 299 -30.14 -17.91 11.52
CA GLN A 299 -30.64 -19.25 11.17
C GLN A 299 -29.52 -20.27 10.95
N THR A 300 -28.31 -19.82 10.63
CA THR A 300 -27.11 -20.66 10.47
C THR A 300 -26.40 -20.97 11.78
N GLY A 301 -26.96 -20.51 12.91
CA GLY A 301 -26.39 -20.67 14.26
C GLY A 301 -25.28 -19.68 14.60
N MET A 302 -25.04 -18.67 13.76
CA MET A 302 -24.02 -17.63 14.01
C MET A 302 -24.51 -16.63 15.05
N ARG A 303 -23.71 -16.41 16.08
CA ARG A 303 -23.97 -15.38 17.11
C ARG A 303 -23.34 -14.06 16.67
N MET A 304 -24.14 -13.01 16.57
CA MET A 304 -23.74 -11.66 16.22
C MET A 304 -23.86 -10.74 17.44
N LEU A 305 -22.81 -9.97 17.69
CA LEU A 305 -22.69 -9.05 18.81
C LEU A 305 -23.15 -7.66 18.38
N TYR A 306 -23.89 -7.00 19.26
CA TYR A 306 -24.37 -5.65 19.02
C TYR A 306 -23.27 -4.62 19.27
N MET A 307 -23.05 -3.74 18.31
CA MET A 307 -22.24 -2.55 18.45
C MET A 307 -23.12 -1.31 18.47
N PRO A 308 -23.17 -0.54 19.57
CA PRO A 308 -23.95 0.70 19.59
C PRO A 308 -23.41 1.71 18.58
N GLY A 309 -24.29 2.52 18.00
CA GLY A 309 -23.90 3.65 17.16
C GLY A 309 -23.12 4.70 17.95
N GLY A 310 -22.56 5.69 17.25
CA GLY A 310 -21.87 6.81 17.87
C GLY A 310 -20.56 7.18 17.19
N VAL A 311 -19.85 8.11 17.82
CA VAL A 311 -18.60 8.67 17.30
C VAL A 311 -17.42 7.79 17.74
N PHE A 312 -16.56 7.45 16.80
CA PHE A 312 -15.30 6.76 17.07
C PHE A 312 -14.18 7.34 16.22
N ARG A 313 -12.93 7.12 16.65
CA ARG A 313 -11.73 7.50 15.89
C ARG A 313 -11.32 6.34 14.98
N LEU A 314 -11.40 6.57 13.68
CA LEU A 314 -10.92 5.70 12.60
C LEU A 314 -9.49 6.08 12.23
N GLY A 315 -8.62 5.09 12.01
CA GLY A 315 -7.24 5.28 11.60
C GLY A 315 -6.26 5.57 12.73
N ASN A 316 -5.00 5.80 12.35
CA ASN A 316 -3.87 5.92 13.26
C ASN A 316 -2.79 6.86 12.70
N ASP A 317 -2.61 8.03 13.32
CA ASP A 317 -1.62 9.03 12.88
C ASP A 317 -0.17 8.56 13.07
N ASP A 318 0.06 7.58 13.95
CA ASP A 318 1.36 6.96 14.20
C ASP A 318 1.58 5.69 13.35
N GLY A 319 0.58 5.24 12.58
CA GLY A 319 0.62 4.02 11.77
C GLY A 319 1.24 4.20 10.38
N ASP A 320 0.93 3.28 9.48
CA ASP A 320 1.33 3.34 8.07
C ASP A 320 0.64 4.50 7.32
N PRO A 321 1.18 4.94 6.17
CA PRO A 321 0.62 6.08 5.44
C PRO A 321 -0.86 5.94 5.07
N ASP A 322 -1.34 4.73 4.79
CA ASP A 322 -2.74 4.47 4.44
C ASP A 322 -3.67 4.30 5.64
N GLU A 323 -3.14 4.34 6.87
CA GLU A 323 -3.90 4.44 8.11
C GLU A 323 -4.20 5.90 8.50
N LYS A 324 -3.69 6.87 7.73
CA LYS A 324 -3.72 8.31 8.01
C LYS A 324 -4.63 9.07 7.05
N PRO A 325 -5.17 10.22 7.48
CA PRO A 325 -5.16 10.74 8.84
C PRO A 325 -6.14 10.00 9.76
N SER A 326 -5.87 9.98 11.06
CA SER A 326 -6.87 9.57 12.03
C SER A 326 -7.99 10.61 12.11
N GLN A 327 -9.24 10.16 12.13
CA GLN A 327 -10.39 11.06 12.08
C GLN A 327 -11.57 10.55 12.91
N LEU A 328 -12.41 11.48 13.36
CA LEU A 328 -13.67 11.13 14.03
C LEU A 328 -14.74 10.87 12.97
N VAL A 329 -15.35 9.69 13.03
CA VAL A 329 -16.49 9.31 12.20
C VAL A 329 -17.64 8.82 13.08
N THR A 330 -18.86 8.95 12.58
CA THR A 330 -20.08 8.48 13.22
C THR A 330 -20.54 7.22 12.51
N LEU A 331 -20.75 6.13 13.25
CA LEU A 331 -21.41 4.93 12.73
C LEU A 331 -22.78 4.75 13.34
N ASP A 332 -23.71 4.26 12.54
CA ASP A 332 -24.99 3.72 13.03
C ASP A 332 -24.76 2.45 13.87
N PRO A 333 -25.72 2.05 14.72
CA PRO A 333 -25.63 0.76 15.40
C PRO A 333 -25.74 -0.40 14.39
N TYR A 334 -25.00 -1.47 14.63
CA TYR A 334 -24.97 -2.66 13.78
C TYR A 334 -24.69 -3.91 14.62
N PHE A 335 -24.93 -5.09 14.04
CA PHE A 335 -24.48 -6.37 14.54
C PHE A 335 -23.27 -6.84 13.75
N ILE A 336 -22.31 -7.51 14.40
CA ILE A 336 -21.16 -8.16 13.73
C ILE A 336 -20.95 -9.56 14.31
N ASP A 337 -20.55 -10.50 13.46
CA ASP A 337 -20.30 -11.87 13.90
C ASP A 337 -19.26 -11.93 15.04
N GLU A 338 -19.56 -12.76 16.04
CA GLU A 338 -18.66 -13.00 17.17
C GLU A 338 -17.34 -13.63 16.72
N THR A 339 -17.36 -14.44 15.68
CA THR A 339 -16.21 -15.21 15.17
C THR A 339 -16.09 -15.05 13.65
N GLU A 340 -14.98 -15.50 13.07
CA GLU A 340 -14.93 -15.73 11.61
C GLU A 340 -15.96 -16.81 11.21
N VAL A 341 -16.38 -16.81 9.93
CA VAL A 341 -17.27 -17.84 9.39
C VAL A 341 -16.55 -19.18 9.39
N THR A 342 -17.15 -20.21 9.98
CA THR A 342 -16.56 -21.55 10.06
C THR A 342 -16.78 -22.38 8.81
N ASN A 343 -15.95 -23.41 8.63
CA ASN A 343 -16.15 -24.43 7.59
C ASN A 343 -17.56 -25.03 7.64
N ALA A 344 -18.06 -25.40 8.82
CA ALA A 344 -19.39 -25.99 8.97
C ALA A 344 -20.52 -25.02 8.63
N GLN A 345 -20.35 -23.73 8.89
CA GLN A 345 -21.34 -22.71 8.52
C GLN A 345 -21.34 -22.47 7.03
N TYR A 346 -20.16 -22.31 6.42
CA TYR A 346 -20.04 -22.13 4.97
C TYR A 346 -20.59 -23.34 4.20
N ALA A 347 -20.40 -24.57 4.71
CA ALA A 347 -20.97 -25.79 4.14
C ALA A 347 -22.50 -25.74 4.02
N GLN A 348 -23.23 -25.10 4.95
CA GLN A 348 -24.69 -24.96 4.83
C GLN A 348 -25.10 -24.18 3.57
N CYS A 349 -24.34 -23.16 3.19
CA CYS A 349 -24.59 -22.37 1.97
C CYS A 349 -24.23 -23.14 0.70
N VAL A 350 -23.18 -23.97 0.76
CA VAL A 350 -22.79 -24.86 -0.35
C VAL A 350 -23.83 -25.97 -0.55
N ASP A 351 -24.31 -26.59 0.54
CA ASP A 351 -25.34 -27.62 0.52
C ASP A 351 -26.68 -27.07 0.01
N ALA A 352 -26.96 -25.79 0.27
CA ALA A 352 -28.10 -25.07 -0.30
C ALA A 352 -27.94 -24.74 -1.81
N GLY A 353 -26.78 -25.01 -2.41
CA GLY A 353 -26.49 -24.75 -3.83
C GLY A 353 -26.27 -23.27 -4.16
N VAL A 354 -26.03 -22.42 -3.15
CA VAL A 354 -25.87 -20.97 -3.31
C VAL A 354 -24.40 -20.57 -3.35
N CYS A 355 -23.60 -21.09 -2.41
CA CYS A 355 -22.17 -20.83 -2.36
C CYS A 355 -21.39 -21.84 -3.20
N ARG A 356 -20.26 -21.42 -3.77
CA ARG A 356 -19.29 -22.32 -4.41
C ARG A 356 -18.41 -22.97 -3.35
N LEU A 357 -17.91 -24.17 -3.64
CA LEU A 357 -16.84 -24.77 -2.83
C LEU A 357 -15.63 -23.82 -2.76
N PRO A 358 -14.89 -23.82 -1.64
CA PRO A 358 -13.60 -23.13 -1.55
C PRO A 358 -12.66 -23.51 -2.69
N GLY A 359 -11.79 -22.58 -3.09
CA GLY A 359 -10.82 -22.80 -4.17
C GLY A 359 -9.82 -23.93 -3.88
N ASN A 360 -9.62 -24.26 -2.60
CA ASN A 360 -8.90 -25.43 -2.13
C ASN A 360 -9.58 -25.97 -0.85
N LEU A 361 -9.64 -27.29 -0.71
CA LEU A 361 -10.30 -27.96 0.41
C LEU A 361 -9.34 -28.28 1.58
N GLY A 362 -8.03 -28.08 1.40
CA GLY A 362 -7.02 -28.16 2.45
C GLY A 362 -6.61 -26.79 2.98
N ALA A 363 -5.83 -26.78 4.06
CA ALA A 363 -5.06 -25.62 4.54
C ALA A 363 -3.57 -25.78 4.20
N SER A 364 -2.72 -24.85 4.64
CA SER A 364 -1.28 -24.86 4.34
C SER A 364 -0.56 -26.10 4.86
N TYR A 365 -0.91 -26.56 6.08
CA TYR A 365 -0.29 -27.73 6.71
C TYR A 365 -1.24 -28.90 6.94
N HIS A 366 -2.52 -28.72 6.59
CA HIS A 366 -3.56 -29.72 6.78
C HIS A 366 -4.22 -30.07 5.44
N PRO A 367 -3.86 -31.21 4.79
CA PRO A 367 -4.38 -31.56 3.47
C PRO A 367 -5.87 -31.86 3.47
N THR A 368 -6.43 -32.21 4.62
CA THR A 368 -7.86 -32.35 4.87
C THR A 368 -8.31 -31.26 5.82
N TYR A 369 -9.21 -30.37 5.37
CA TYR A 369 -9.65 -29.23 6.17
C TYR A 369 -11.14 -28.97 5.97
N TYR A 370 -11.52 -28.43 4.81
CA TYR A 370 -12.91 -28.18 4.48
C TYR A 370 -13.66 -29.52 4.27
N GLY A 371 -14.86 -29.64 4.86
CA GLY A 371 -15.70 -30.82 4.75
C GLY A 371 -15.36 -31.97 5.70
N THR A 372 -14.46 -31.75 6.68
CA THR A 372 -14.18 -32.73 7.74
C THR A 372 -14.70 -32.28 9.10
N ALA A 373 -15.06 -33.24 9.95
CA ALA A 373 -15.59 -32.94 11.29
C ALA A 373 -14.55 -32.30 12.21
N GLU A 374 -13.26 -32.64 12.04
CA GLU A 374 -12.15 -32.12 12.85
C GLU A 374 -11.98 -30.60 12.70
N TYR A 375 -12.13 -30.09 11.49
CA TYR A 375 -11.97 -28.66 11.18
C TYR A 375 -13.31 -27.92 11.02
N ALA A 376 -14.42 -28.50 11.48
CA ALA A 376 -15.75 -27.91 11.38
C ALA A 376 -15.85 -26.51 12.01
N ASN A 377 -15.11 -26.27 13.11
CA ASN A 377 -15.09 -25.01 13.87
C ASN A 377 -13.86 -24.13 13.58
N TYR A 378 -13.18 -24.37 12.47
CA TYR A 378 -12.08 -23.54 11.98
C TYR A 378 -12.60 -22.56 10.91
N PRO A 379 -11.92 -21.42 10.68
CA PRO A 379 -12.36 -20.45 9.70
C PRO A 379 -12.39 -21.05 8.29
N VAL A 380 -13.37 -20.69 7.48
CA VAL A 380 -13.36 -21.07 6.06
C VAL A 380 -12.25 -20.30 5.33
N LEU A 381 -11.47 -21.02 4.52
CA LEU A 381 -10.34 -20.50 3.75
C LEU A 381 -10.63 -20.56 2.26
N PHE A 382 -9.77 -19.92 1.45
CA PHE A 382 -9.87 -19.98 -0.01
C PHE A 382 -11.25 -19.56 -0.56
N VAL A 383 -11.88 -18.59 0.11
CA VAL A 383 -13.09 -17.89 -0.35
C VAL A 383 -12.68 -16.50 -0.80
N ASP A 384 -13.00 -16.15 -2.05
CA ASP A 384 -12.77 -14.82 -2.59
C ASP A 384 -13.81 -13.82 -2.06
N TRP A 385 -13.65 -12.53 -2.35
CA TRP A 385 -14.56 -11.49 -1.83
C TRP A 385 -16.00 -11.73 -2.29
N TYR A 386 -16.19 -12.18 -3.53
CA TYR A 386 -17.52 -12.45 -4.10
C TYR A 386 -18.21 -13.62 -3.40
N GLY A 387 -17.48 -14.68 -3.07
CA GLY A 387 -17.99 -15.83 -2.31
C GLY A 387 -18.35 -15.45 -0.87
N ALA A 388 -17.53 -14.61 -0.24
CA ALA A 388 -17.78 -14.10 1.11
C ALA A 388 -19.05 -13.24 1.15
N ASP A 389 -19.19 -12.30 0.19
CA ASP A 389 -20.37 -11.46 0.03
C ASP A 389 -21.63 -12.28 -0.29
N THR A 390 -21.51 -13.30 -1.15
CA THR A 390 -22.61 -14.24 -1.45
C THR A 390 -23.09 -14.96 -0.20
N PHE A 391 -22.18 -15.48 0.62
CA PHE A 391 -22.52 -16.15 1.88
C PHE A 391 -23.23 -15.20 2.85
N CYS A 392 -22.70 -14.00 3.05
CA CYS A 392 -23.31 -13.04 3.97
C CYS A 392 -24.72 -12.67 3.51
N ARG A 393 -24.94 -12.39 2.21
CA ARG A 393 -26.29 -12.09 1.70
C ARG A 393 -27.26 -13.26 1.80
N TRP A 394 -26.79 -14.49 1.57
CA TRP A 394 -27.63 -15.70 1.67
C TRP A 394 -28.27 -15.86 3.05
N ARG A 395 -27.60 -15.40 4.10
CA ARG A 395 -28.07 -15.46 5.49
C ARG A 395 -28.65 -14.15 6.02
N ASP A 396 -29.15 -13.29 5.12
CA ASP A 396 -29.71 -11.97 5.43
C ASP A 396 -28.75 -11.03 6.17
N ALA A 397 -27.46 -11.11 5.83
CA ALA A 397 -26.39 -10.26 6.36
C ALA A 397 -25.60 -9.61 5.21
N ARG A 398 -24.48 -8.95 5.54
CA ARG A 398 -23.56 -8.32 4.58
C ARG A 398 -22.13 -8.40 5.11
N LEU A 399 -21.12 -8.13 4.28
CA LEU A 399 -19.79 -7.86 4.81
C LEU A 399 -19.81 -6.57 5.67
N PRO A 400 -19.01 -6.50 6.76
CA PRO A 400 -18.83 -5.25 7.50
C PRO A 400 -18.15 -4.20 6.62
N SER A 401 -18.36 -2.93 6.89
CA SER A 401 -17.44 -1.92 6.36
C SER A 401 -16.09 -1.98 7.08
N GLU A 402 -15.05 -1.42 6.47
CA GLU A 402 -13.72 -1.28 7.08
C GLU A 402 -13.83 -0.57 8.44
N ALA A 403 -14.62 0.50 8.50
CA ALA A 403 -14.82 1.28 9.71
C ALA A 403 -15.62 0.52 10.79
N GLU A 404 -16.65 -0.25 10.40
CA GLU A 404 -17.36 -1.13 11.33
C GLU A 404 -16.39 -2.17 11.90
N TRP A 405 -15.59 -2.81 11.06
CA TRP A 405 -14.61 -3.80 11.48
C TRP A 405 -13.59 -3.22 12.47
N GLU A 406 -12.97 -2.06 12.17
CA GLU A 406 -11.98 -1.43 13.05
C GLU A 406 -12.57 -1.09 14.43
N ARG A 407 -13.80 -0.57 14.41
CA ARG A 407 -14.50 -0.20 15.64
C ARG A 407 -14.82 -1.44 16.47
N ALA A 408 -15.29 -2.52 15.86
CA ALA A 408 -15.54 -3.79 16.54
C ALA A 408 -14.25 -4.43 17.09
N ALA A 409 -13.10 -4.19 16.45
CA ALA A 409 -11.82 -4.76 16.83
C ALA A 409 -11.24 -4.14 18.11
N GLY A 410 -11.29 -2.81 18.24
CA GLY A 410 -10.53 -2.09 19.27
C GLY A 410 -11.28 -1.02 20.06
N TYR A 411 -12.57 -0.75 19.80
CA TYR A 411 -13.31 0.30 20.51
C TYR A 411 -14.16 -0.27 21.65
N SER A 412 -13.98 0.28 22.85
CA SER A 412 -14.82 0.00 24.02
C SER A 412 -16.00 0.96 24.07
N PRO A 413 -17.26 0.52 23.85
CA PRO A 413 -18.43 1.40 23.94
C PRO A 413 -18.76 1.82 25.37
N THR A 414 -18.20 1.13 26.38
CA THR A 414 -18.39 1.47 27.80
C THR A 414 -17.36 2.48 28.28
N GLN A 415 -16.10 2.34 27.84
CA GLN A 415 -15.01 3.24 28.23
C GLN A 415 -14.81 4.40 27.23
N LEU A 416 -15.45 4.33 26.06
CA LEU A 416 -15.33 5.27 24.95
C LEU A 416 -13.88 5.47 24.49
N GLN A 417 -13.09 4.39 24.55
CA GLN A 417 -11.66 4.39 24.24
C GLN A 417 -11.37 3.39 23.11
N ARG A 418 -10.45 3.76 22.21
CA ARG A 418 -9.83 2.84 21.25
C ARG A 418 -8.52 2.29 21.82
N THR A 419 -8.20 1.06 21.47
CA THR A 419 -6.92 0.40 21.79
C THR A 419 -6.17 0.00 20.51
N LEU A 420 -4.86 -0.15 20.57
CA LEU A 420 -4.02 -0.57 19.43
C LEU A 420 -4.21 -2.04 19.07
N PHE A 421 -4.48 -2.88 20.07
CA PHE A 421 -4.86 -4.28 19.97
C PHE A 421 -6.21 -4.49 20.67
N PRO A 422 -6.98 -5.55 20.36
CA PRO A 422 -8.29 -5.81 20.99
C PRO A 422 -8.27 -5.83 22.53
N TRP A 423 -7.11 -6.16 23.13
CA TRP A 423 -6.90 -6.28 24.57
C TRP A 423 -6.14 -5.10 25.22
N GLY A 424 -5.71 -4.09 24.46
CA GLY A 424 -4.95 -2.95 24.99
C GLY A 424 -3.90 -2.42 24.03
N ASP A 425 -2.95 -1.62 24.53
CA ASP A 425 -1.92 -0.97 23.71
C ASP A 425 -0.56 -1.68 23.73
N ALA A 426 -0.41 -2.70 24.59
CA ALA A 426 0.78 -3.54 24.64
C ALA A 426 0.54 -4.84 23.87
N PHE A 427 1.46 -5.18 22.97
CA PHE A 427 1.43 -6.45 22.26
C PHE A 427 1.58 -7.61 23.25
N ASP A 428 0.78 -8.66 23.05
CA ASP A 428 0.80 -9.89 23.83
C ASP A 428 0.52 -11.06 22.89
N GLY A 429 1.60 -11.75 22.48
CA GLY A 429 1.54 -12.88 21.54
C GLY A 429 0.72 -14.08 22.04
N THR A 430 0.37 -14.13 23.34
CA THR A 430 -0.44 -15.24 23.89
C THR A 430 -1.94 -15.11 23.63
N ARG A 431 -2.36 -14.02 22.98
CA ARG A 431 -3.77 -13.64 22.80
C ARG A 431 -4.28 -13.74 21.36
N LEU A 432 -3.47 -14.22 20.44
CA LEU A 432 -3.81 -14.36 19.04
C LEU A 432 -3.01 -15.48 18.39
N ASN A 433 -3.44 -15.88 17.19
CA ASN A 433 -2.67 -16.74 16.30
C ASN A 433 -1.91 -15.89 15.29
N PHE A 434 -0.58 -15.93 15.27
CA PHE A 434 0.26 -15.11 14.40
C PHE A 434 1.54 -15.83 14.00
N CYS A 435 2.43 -15.17 13.24
CA CYS A 435 3.69 -15.78 12.83
C CYS A 435 4.67 -15.87 14.02
N ASP A 436 4.61 -17.00 14.72
CA ASP A 436 5.34 -17.30 15.95
C ASP A 436 6.45 -18.38 15.75
N ALA A 437 6.82 -19.14 16.79
CA ALA A 437 7.80 -20.22 16.71
C ALA A 437 7.46 -21.35 15.71
N ASN A 438 6.19 -21.52 15.34
CA ASN A 438 5.76 -22.53 14.36
C ASN A 438 5.78 -22.01 12.91
N CYS A 439 5.96 -20.71 12.73
CA CYS A 439 5.94 -20.05 11.44
C CYS A 439 7.27 -20.21 10.68
N SER A 440 7.20 -20.53 9.39
CA SER A 440 8.39 -20.67 8.53
C SER A 440 8.89 -19.36 7.93
N ARG A 441 8.21 -18.24 8.21
CA ARG A 441 8.56 -16.92 7.67
C ARG A 441 9.71 -16.31 8.49
N GLU A 442 10.67 -15.71 7.80
CA GLU A 442 11.69 -14.91 8.47
C GLU A 442 11.03 -13.71 9.17
N GLY A 443 11.44 -13.42 10.41
CA GLY A 443 10.87 -12.34 11.23
C GLY A 443 9.80 -12.78 12.23
N GLY A 444 9.36 -14.06 12.20
CA GLY A 444 8.43 -14.59 13.19
C GLY A 444 8.97 -14.54 14.62
N ASP A 445 8.08 -14.41 15.61
CA ASP A 445 8.46 -14.35 17.02
C ASP A 445 8.67 -15.76 17.58
N GLY A 446 9.91 -16.23 17.57
CA GLY A 446 10.29 -17.53 18.12
C GLY A 446 10.21 -17.64 19.65
N THR A 447 9.81 -16.59 20.37
CA THR A 447 9.65 -16.64 21.84
C THR A 447 8.25 -17.05 22.28
N VAL A 448 7.30 -17.08 21.36
CA VAL A 448 5.91 -17.48 21.58
C VAL A 448 5.62 -18.75 20.75
N ASP A 449 4.87 -19.67 21.34
CA ASP A 449 4.30 -20.84 20.67
C ASP A 449 2.82 -20.91 21.04
N ASP A 450 1.97 -20.57 20.08
CA ASP A 450 0.52 -20.52 20.20
C ASP A 450 -0.13 -21.90 19.97
N GLY A 451 0.66 -22.91 19.62
CA GLY A 451 0.24 -24.29 19.37
C GLY A 451 -0.35 -24.57 17.98
N HIS A 452 -0.36 -23.59 17.08
CA HIS A 452 -0.98 -23.68 15.76
C HIS A 452 0.02 -23.39 14.63
N ARG A 453 0.16 -24.33 13.68
CA ARG A 453 1.01 -24.16 12.49
C ARG A 453 0.36 -23.35 11.36
N ASP A 454 -0.95 -23.37 11.31
CA ASP A 454 -1.77 -22.52 10.47
C ASP A 454 -2.95 -21.99 11.30
N THR A 455 -4.20 -22.13 10.85
CA THR A 455 -5.36 -21.58 11.56
C THR A 455 -5.62 -22.26 12.90
N ALA A 456 -6.27 -21.53 13.81
CA ALA A 456 -6.83 -22.02 15.06
C ALA A 456 -8.36 -22.10 14.98
N PRO A 457 -9.03 -22.86 15.87
CA PRO A 457 -10.48 -22.78 16.03
C PRO A 457 -10.96 -21.34 16.25
N VAL A 458 -12.12 -20.99 15.70
CA VAL A 458 -12.59 -19.59 15.68
C VAL A 458 -12.95 -19.02 17.06
N THR A 459 -12.98 -19.85 18.10
CA THR A 459 -13.19 -19.44 19.50
C THR A 459 -11.93 -19.58 20.36
N SER A 460 -10.76 -19.78 19.75
CA SER A 460 -9.46 -19.75 20.45
C SER A 460 -9.17 -18.36 21.01
N TYR A 461 -8.24 -18.29 21.98
CA TYR A 461 -7.78 -17.04 22.59
C TYR A 461 -8.90 -16.19 23.23
N ALA A 462 -9.61 -16.76 24.21
CA ALA A 462 -10.67 -16.04 24.94
C ALA A 462 -10.21 -14.72 25.60
N ASN A 463 -8.93 -14.61 25.97
CA ASN A 463 -8.33 -13.39 26.52
C ASN A 463 -7.91 -12.36 25.44
N GLY A 464 -8.00 -12.73 24.17
CA GLY A 464 -7.74 -11.85 23.02
C GLY A 464 -9.00 -11.24 22.39
N ARG A 465 -10.17 -11.48 22.99
CA ARG A 465 -11.43 -10.91 22.51
C ARG A 465 -11.40 -9.38 22.57
N SER A 466 -12.07 -8.76 21.60
CA SER A 466 -12.29 -7.31 21.59
C SER A 466 -13.13 -6.83 22.77
N PRO A 467 -13.21 -5.50 23.02
CA PRO A 467 -14.02 -4.96 24.10
C PRO A 467 -15.51 -5.32 24.02
N ILE A 468 -16.04 -5.61 22.82
CA ILE A 468 -17.42 -6.08 22.63
C ILE A 468 -17.56 -7.60 22.66
N GLY A 469 -16.44 -8.33 22.63
CA GLY A 469 -16.38 -9.77 22.73
C GLY A 469 -16.19 -10.51 21.39
N THR A 470 -15.81 -9.85 20.30
CA THR A 470 -15.46 -10.58 19.07
C THR A 470 -14.13 -11.31 19.23
N TYR A 471 -14.05 -12.55 18.75
CA TYR A 471 -12.84 -13.38 18.72
C TYR A 471 -11.98 -13.08 17.50
N ASN A 472 -10.67 -13.33 17.62
CA ASN A 472 -9.69 -13.34 16.53
C ASN A 472 -9.78 -12.13 15.58
N MET A 473 -10.05 -10.93 16.11
CA MET A 473 -10.03 -9.73 15.29
C MET A 473 -8.61 -9.42 14.80
N LEU A 474 -7.56 -9.87 15.50
CA LEU A 474 -6.20 -9.86 14.99
C LEU A 474 -5.68 -11.30 14.89
N GLY A 475 -4.93 -11.58 13.82
CA GLY A 475 -4.35 -12.90 13.58
C GLY A 475 -5.35 -13.90 13.01
N ASN A 476 -5.02 -15.19 13.10
CA ASN A 476 -5.77 -16.31 12.51
C ASN A 476 -5.95 -16.17 10.99
N VAL A 477 -6.92 -15.39 10.50
CA VAL A 477 -7.08 -15.11 9.06
C VAL A 477 -7.37 -13.63 8.82
N ALA A 478 -6.82 -13.09 7.74
CA ALA A 478 -7.19 -11.75 7.30
C ALA A 478 -8.63 -11.78 6.78
N GLU A 479 -9.41 -10.77 7.10
CA GLU A 479 -10.86 -10.80 6.88
C GLU A 479 -11.30 -9.82 5.79
N TRP A 480 -12.04 -10.32 4.80
CA TRP A 480 -12.67 -9.46 3.79
C TRP A 480 -13.66 -8.50 4.44
N VAL A 481 -13.59 -7.23 4.04
CA VAL A 481 -14.62 -6.21 4.33
C VAL A 481 -15.22 -5.69 3.03
N ASN A 482 -16.31 -4.92 3.12
CA ASN A 482 -17.06 -4.49 1.94
C ASN A 482 -16.32 -3.42 1.10
N ASP A 483 -15.46 -2.62 1.75
CA ASP A 483 -14.87 -1.41 1.19
C ASP A 483 -13.87 -1.72 0.07
N TRP A 484 -13.90 -0.88 -0.98
CA TRP A 484 -12.81 -0.81 -1.94
C TRP A 484 -11.59 -0.16 -1.27
N TYR A 485 -10.40 -0.64 -1.59
CA TYR A 485 -9.16 -0.06 -1.08
C TYR A 485 -8.73 1.12 -1.95
N GLU A 486 -8.47 2.23 -1.28
CA GLU A 486 -7.74 3.37 -1.80
C GLU A 486 -6.82 3.87 -0.69
N ARG A 487 -5.56 4.11 -1.06
CA ARG A 487 -4.47 4.47 -0.12
C ARG A 487 -4.85 5.70 0.70
N ASP A 488 -5.31 6.75 0.02
CA ASP A 488 -5.52 8.06 0.63
C ASP A 488 -7.01 8.30 0.98
N TYR A 489 -7.83 7.24 1.05
CA TYR A 489 -9.28 7.36 1.28
C TYR A 489 -9.61 8.11 2.57
N TYR A 490 -8.82 7.94 3.63
CA TYR A 490 -9.06 8.62 4.91
C TYR A 490 -8.96 10.15 4.80
N GLU A 491 -8.26 10.71 3.81
CA GLU A 491 -8.24 12.17 3.60
C GLU A 491 -9.58 12.73 3.15
N THR A 492 -10.42 11.89 2.51
CA THR A 492 -11.68 12.30 1.89
C THR A 492 -12.90 11.51 2.39
N ALA A 493 -12.70 10.65 3.39
CA ALA A 493 -13.74 9.77 3.90
C ALA A 493 -14.93 10.57 4.46
N SER A 494 -16.12 10.00 4.28
CA SER A 494 -17.33 10.54 4.92
C SER A 494 -17.20 10.43 6.43
N GLN A 495 -17.54 11.52 7.15
CA GLN A 495 -17.63 11.51 8.61
C GLN A 495 -18.84 10.73 9.13
N SER A 496 -19.77 10.32 8.27
CA SER A 496 -20.94 9.49 8.64
C SER A 496 -20.93 8.21 7.81
N ASN A 497 -20.87 7.07 8.49
CA ASN A 497 -20.85 5.72 7.92
C ASN A 497 -19.93 5.60 6.70
N PRO A 498 -18.60 5.82 6.81
CA PRO A 498 -17.68 5.61 5.70
C PRO A 498 -17.77 4.16 5.18
N ARG A 499 -17.79 4.01 3.86
CA ARG A 499 -17.97 2.74 3.11
C ARG A 499 -16.89 2.52 2.04
N GLY A 500 -15.78 3.25 2.12
CA GLY A 500 -14.75 3.26 1.08
C GLY A 500 -15.16 4.12 -0.13
N PRO A 501 -14.31 4.17 -1.16
CA PRO A 501 -14.65 4.76 -2.44
C PRO A 501 -15.74 3.92 -3.14
N ALA A 502 -16.50 4.55 -4.03
CA ALA A 502 -17.64 3.92 -4.70
C ALA A 502 -17.23 2.76 -5.63
N GLU A 503 -16.03 2.85 -6.19
CA GLU A 503 -15.42 1.87 -7.08
C GLU A 503 -13.93 1.72 -6.76
N GLY A 504 -13.33 0.61 -7.16
CA GLY A 504 -11.92 0.35 -6.94
C GLY A 504 -11.47 -0.94 -7.61
N GLU A 505 -10.17 -1.20 -7.55
CA GLU A 505 -9.54 -2.40 -8.11
C GLU A 505 -9.37 -3.50 -7.04
N TYR A 506 -9.09 -3.09 -5.80
CA TYR A 506 -8.77 -3.99 -4.70
C TYR A 506 -9.78 -3.86 -3.58
N LYS A 507 -10.08 -4.95 -2.87
CA LYS A 507 -10.89 -4.93 -1.66
C LYS A 507 -10.00 -4.90 -0.43
N VAL A 508 -10.47 -4.22 0.61
CA VAL A 508 -9.78 -4.13 1.89
C VAL A 508 -9.85 -5.47 2.62
N LEU A 509 -8.76 -5.80 3.29
CA LEU A 509 -8.61 -6.89 4.25
C LEU A 509 -8.12 -6.32 5.57
N ARG A 510 -8.59 -6.91 6.66
CA ARG A 510 -8.31 -6.45 8.02
C ARG A 510 -7.79 -7.59 8.90
N GLY A 511 -7.07 -7.24 9.96
CA GLY A 511 -6.73 -8.15 11.06
C GLY A 511 -5.43 -8.94 10.96
N GLY A 512 -4.84 -9.07 9.77
CA GLY A 512 -3.69 -9.95 9.58
C GLY A 512 -4.06 -11.42 9.76
N SER A 513 -3.08 -12.33 9.78
CA SER A 513 -3.32 -13.78 9.79
C SER A 513 -2.29 -14.53 10.65
N TRP A 514 -2.43 -15.86 10.75
CA TRP A 514 -1.41 -16.77 11.32
C TRP A 514 -0.03 -16.63 10.65
N PHE A 515 0.07 -15.97 9.49
CA PHE A 515 1.33 -15.72 8.78
C PHE A 515 1.82 -14.26 8.86
N SER A 516 1.17 -13.42 9.66
CA SER A 516 1.51 -12.00 9.85
C SER A 516 2.55 -11.79 10.95
N LEU A 517 3.48 -10.86 10.71
CA LEU A 517 4.47 -10.41 11.70
C LEU A 517 3.84 -9.45 12.71
N VAL A 518 4.53 -9.19 13.83
CA VAL A 518 4.05 -8.29 14.89
C VAL A 518 3.79 -6.87 14.36
N GLU A 519 4.70 -6.33 13.54
CA GLU A 519 4.51 -5.04 12.87
C GLU A 519 3.34 -5.00 11.88
N GLU A 520 2.79 -6.16 11.50
CA GLU A 520 1.64 -6.29 10.61
C GLU A 520 0.33 -6.57 11.37
N LEU A 521 0.30 -6.28 12.67
CA LEU A 521 -0.84 -6.60 13.53
C LEU A 521 -1.18 -5.40 14.39
N THR A 522 -2.11 -4.56 13.92
CA THR A 522 -2.79 -3.57 14.75
C THR A 522 -4.24 -3.46 14.31
N VAL A 523 -5.13 -2.95 15.18
CA VAL A 523 -6.55 -2.79 14.82
C VAL A 523 -6.75 -1.88 13.61
N SER A 524 -5.82 -0.94 13.35
CA SER A 524 -5.90 0.03 12.27
C SER A 524 -5.18 -0.40 11.00
N GLN A 525 -4.36 -1.45 11.02
CA GLN A 525 -3.56 -1.86 9.87
C GLN A 525 -4.42 -2.36 8.70
N ARG A 526 -4.16 -1.82 7.52
CA ARG A 526 -4.90 -2.10 6.29
C ARG A 526 -4.07 -2.97 5.37
N THR A 527 -4.69 -3.97 4.78
CA THR A 527 -4.13 -4.66 3.62
C THR A 527 -5.19 -4.81 2.55
N PHE A 528 -4.80 -5.24 1.35
CA PHE A 528 -5.72 -5.29 0.22
C PHE A 528 -5.29 -6.36 -0.77
N PHE A 529 -6.28 -6.96 -1.42
CA PHE A 529 -6.07 -7.88 -2.53
C PHE A 529 -7.14 -7.69 -3.59
N ASP A 530 -6.87 -8.24 -4.77
CA ASP A 530 -7.86 -8.31 -5.84
C ASP A 530 -9.05 -9.13 -5.31
N PRO A 531 -10.31 -8.69 -5.53
CA PRO A 531 -11.50 -9.36 -4.99
C PRO A 531 -11.66 -10.82 -5.43
N ALA A 532 -11.01 -11.26 -6.52
CA ALA A 532 -11.03 -12.65 -6.98
C ALA A 532 -9.92 -13.53 -6.34
N VAL A 533 -9.02 -12.95 -5.54
CA VAL A 533 -7.99 -13.70 -4.84
C VAL A 533 -8.60 -14.49 -3.70
N SER A 534 -8.14 -15.74 -3.55
CA SER A 534 -8.45 -16.58 -2.41
C SER A 534 -7.16 -17.27 -1.94
N ARG A 535 -6.93 -17.32 -0.62
CA ARG A 535 -5.68 -17.82 -0.01
C ARG A 535 -5.95 -18.58 1.30
N ALA A 536 -4.96 -19.34 1.75
CA ALA A 536 -4.99 -20.02 3.06
C ALA A 536 -4.92 -19.08 4.28
N THR A 537 -4.66 -17.79 4.05
CA THR A 537 -4.54 -16.76 5.09
C THR A 537 -5.72 -15.78 5.06
N ILE A 538 -6.73 -16.03 4.23
CA ILE A 538 -7.87 -15.12 4.03
C ILE A 538 -9.16 -15.86 4.34
N GLY A 539 -9.96 -15.26 5.21
CA GLY A 539 -11.33 -15.64 5.54
C GLY A 539 -12.22 -14.40 5.58
N PHE A 540 -13.31 -14.46 6.34
CA PHE A 540 -14.22 -13.32 6.50
C PHE A 540 -15.17 -13.54 7.68
N ARG A 541 -15.83 -12.44 8.06
CA ARG A 541 -17.00 -12.42 8.93
C ARG A 541 -18.06 -11.48 8.35
N CYS A 542 -19.31 -11.58 8.79
CA CYS A 542 -20.37 -10.69 8.34
C CYS A 542 -20.83 -9.73 9.44
N ALA A 543 -21.58 -8.72 9.01
CA ALA A 543 -22.32 -7.76 9.81
C ALA A 543 -23.77 -7.66 9.33
N ALA A 544 -24.64 -7.08 10.15
CA ALA A 544 -26.03 -6.83 9.82
C ALA A 544 -26.48 -5.49 10.41
N ASP A 545 -27.38 -4.81 9.72
CA ASP A 545 -27.96 -3.56 10.22
C ASP A 545 -28.97 -3.84 11.35
N VAL A 546 -29.17 -2.88 12.24
CA VAL A 546 -30.23 -2.95 13.25
C VAL A 546 -31.55 -2.54 12.60
N GLN A 547 -32.55 -3.41 12.68
CA GLN A 547 -33.90 -3.18 12.12
C GLN A 547 -34.78 -2.28 12.98
#